data_AF-A0A937YT70-F1
#
_entry.id   AF-A0A937YT70-F1
#
_cell.length_a   1.000
_cell.length_b   1.000
_cell.length_c   1.000
_cell.angle_alpha   90.00
_cell.angle_beta   90.00
_cell.angle_gamma   90.00
#
_symmetry.space_group_name_H-M   'P 1'
#
loop_
_entity.id
_entity.type
_entity.pdbx_description
1 polymer ?
#
loop_
_entity_poly.entity_id
_entity_poly.type
_entity_poly.pdbx_seq_one_letter_code
_entity_poly.pdbx_strand_id
1 'polypeptide(L)'
;MADGCSLVLQVQLAKPGGLYVNDGIYGCLADLAYTPSLNPPARLLRLDGQPQRELREFRLFGPTCDSLDVLPRPFRLPADAREGDWIEIGQMGAYSVALMSRFNGFAVDTFVELADAPFGELAAAR
;
A
#
# COMPACT_ATOMS: atom_id res chain seq x y z
N MET A 1 -4.89 -16.47 -5.44
CA MET A 1 -3.50 -16.08 -5.78
C MET A 1 -3.30 -14.60 -5.48
N ALA A 2 -3.97 -13.68 -6.19
CA ALA A 2 -3.87 -12.24 -5.88
C ALA A 2 -4.38 -11.88 -4.49
N ASP A 3 -5.52 -12.44 -4.09
CA ASP A 3 -6.13 -12.33 -2.76
C ASP A 3 -5.31 -12.95 -1.62
N GLY A 4 -4.35 -13.83 -1.91
CA GLY A 4 -3.62 -14.59 -0.88
C GLY A 4 -2.56 -13.80 -0.11
N CYS A 5 -2.24 -12.57 -0.53
CA CYS A 5 -1.27 -11.71 0.16
C CYS A 5 -1.80 -10.28 0.29
N SER A 6 -1.48 -9.64 1.41
CA SER A 6 -1.54 -8.19 1.58
C SER A 6 -0.12 -7.64 1.71
N LEU A 7 0.09 -6.41 1.25
CA LEU A 7 1.28 -5.63 1.58
C LEU A 7 0.98 -4.72 2.77
N VAL A 8 1.82 -4.78 3.80
CA VAL A 8 1.73 -3.86 4.95
C VAL A 8 2.93 -2.93 4.91
N LEU A 9 2.68 -1.64 4.79
CA LEU A 9 3.70 -0.59 4.67
C LEU A 9 3.44 0.53 5.67
N GLN A 10 4.44 1.35 5.96
CA GLN A 10 4.34 2.41 6.96
C GLN A 10 4.46 3.79 6.30
N VAL A 11 3.63 4.73 6.76
CA VAL A 11 3.74 6.15 6.43
C VAL A 11 4.95 6.75 7.14
N GLN A 12 5.96 7.14 6.37
CA GLN A 12 7.20 7.76 6.84
C GLN A 12 7.09 9.28 6.95
N LEU A 13 6.30 9.92 6.09
CA LEU A 13 6.07 11.36 6.09
C LEU A 13 4.66 11.66 5.54
N ALA A 14 3.93 12.54 6.21
CA ALA A 14 2.61 12.99 5.77
C ALA A 14 2.68 14.45 5.32
N LYS A 15 2.10 14.74 4.15
CA LYS A 15 1.91 16.10 3.63
C LYS A 15 0.46 16.26 3.16
N PRO A 16 -0.03 17.51 2.99
CA PRO A 16 -1.36 17.73 2.41
C PRO A 16 -1.54 16.98 1.08
N GLY A 17 -2.46 16.00 1.05
CA GLY A 17 -2.78 15.20 -0.14
C GLY A 17 -1.77 14.11 -0.51
N GLY A 18 -0.71 13.89 0.29
CA GLY A 18 0.35 12.93 -0.04
C GLY A 18 0.93 12.21 1.16
N LEU A 19 1.18 10.91 1.02
CA LEU A 19 1.83 10.07 2.02
C LEU A 19 3.08 9.45 1.41
N TYR A 20 4.23 9.65 2.04
CA TYR A 20 5.47 8.97 1.68
C TYR A 20 5.56 7.69 2.47
N VAL A 21 5.76 6.58 1.79
CA VAL A 21 5.71 5.23 2.34
C VAL A 21 7.02 4.49 2.07
N ASN A 22 7.28 3.45 2.85
CA ASN A 22 8.51 2.66 2.76
C ASN A 22 8.50 1.59 1.65
N ASP A 23 7.56 1.66 0.71
CA ASP A 23 7.51 0.84 -0.51
C ASP A 23 6.96 1.67 -1.68
N GLY A 24 7.28 1.32 -2.92
CA GLY A 24 7.03 2.15 -4.10
C GLY A 24 6.96 1.35 -5.40
N ILE A 25 7.02 2.05 -6.54
CA ILE A 25 6.90 1.42 -7.86
C ILE A 25 8.09 0.53 -8.21
N TYR A 26 9.21 0.70 -7.49
CA TYR A 26 10.39 -0.15 -7.60
C TYR A 26 10.31 -1.39 -6.70
N GLY A 27 9.31 -1.46 -5.82
CA GLY A 27 9.10 -2.52 -4.86
C GLY A 27 7.82 -3.31 -5.13
N CYS A 28 7.05 -3.64 -4.08
CA CYS A 28 5.87 -4.50 -4.19
C CYS A 28 4.68 -3.82 -4.88
N LEU A 29 4.74 -2.51 -5.12
CA LEU A 29 3.69 -1.73 -5.78
C LEU A 29 3.95 -1.53 -7.28
N ALA A 30 4.96 -2.18 -7.85
CA ALA A 30 5.36 -2.03 -9.26
C ALA A 30 4.21 -2.24 -10.26
N ASP A 31 3.38 -3.28 -10.08
CA ASP A 31 2.26 -3.56 -10.98
C ASP A 31 1.23 -2.42 -11.02
N LEU A 32 1.06 -1.67 -9.93
CA LEU A 32 0.14 -0.52 -9.92
C LEU A 32 0.63 0.63 -10.81
N ALA A 33 1.92 0.70 -11.12
CA ALA A 33 2.47 1.64 -12.10
C ALA A 33 2.22 1.19 -13.55
N TYR A 34 2.33 -0.12 -13.81
CA TYR A 34 2.13 -0.70 -15.15
C TYR A 34 0.66 -0.90 -15.50
N THR A 35 -0.19 -1.06 -14.49
CA THR A 35 -1.62 -1.30 -14.63
C THR A 35 -2.43 -0.25 -13.85
N PRO A 36 -2.48 1.02 -14.30
CA PRO A 36 -3.13 2.11 -13.56
C PRO A 36 -4.63 1.93 -13.32
N SER A 37 -5.29 1.00 -14.01
CA SER A 37 -6.70 0.69 -13.77
C SER A 37 -6.93 -0.06 -12.45
N LEU A 38 -5.90 -0.73 -11.92
CA LEU A 38 -5.97 -1.42 -10.63
C LEU A 38 -6.14 -0.41 -9.49
N ASN A 39 -6.96 -0.80 -8.53
CA ASN A 39 -7.19 -0.05 -7.29
C ASN A 39 -7.48 -1.05 -6.18
N PRO A 40 -6.45 -1.71 -5.63
CA PRO A 40 -6.62 -2.69 -4.59
C PRO A 40 -7.27 -2.08 -3.34
N PRO A 41 -8.00 -2.87 -2.55
CA PRO A 41 -8.52 -2.40 -1.27
C PRO A 41 -7.37 -2.01 -0.35
N ALA A 42 -7.51 -0.89 0.36
CA ALA A 42 -6.55 -0.45 1.35
C ALA A 42 -7.25 -0.04 2.64
N ARG A 43 -6.62 -0.32 3.78
CA ARG A 43 -7.03 0.19 5.10
C ARG A 43 -5.84 0.73 5.86
N LEU A 44 -6.09 1.76 6.66
CA LEU A 44 -5.11 2.29 7.60
C LEU A 44 -5.21 1.52 8.92
N LEU A 45 -4.05 1.11 9.44
CA LEU A 45 -3.87 0.43 10.71
C LEU A 45 -3.12 1.39 11.64
N ARG A 46 -3.79 1.80 12.72
CA ARG A 46 -3.21 2.66 13.76
C ARG A 46 -2.91 1.82 15.00
N LEU A 47 -1.67 1.87 15.45
CA LEU A 47 -1.23 1.14 16.64
C LEU A 47 -1.73 1.81 17.93
N ASP A 48 -1.92 3.13 17.91
CA ASP A 48 -2.34 3.94 19.04
C ASP A 48 -3.72 4.59 18.80
N GLY A 49 -4.79 3.86 19.13
CA GLY A 49 -6.16 4.34 19.03
C GLY A 49 -6.80 4.05 17.68
N GLN A 50 -7.77 4.86 17.27
CA GLN A 50 -8.59 4.62 16.08
C GLN A 50 -8.52 5.83 15.14
N PRO A 51 -8.35 5.60 13.83
CA PRO A 51 -8.40 6.67 12.85
C PRO A 51 -9.83 7.20 12.66
N GLN A 52 -9.95 8.38 12.06
CA GLN A 52 -11.25 8.96 11.73
C GLN A 52 -11.97 8.16 10.64
N ARG A 53 -13.30 8.27 10.61
CA ARG A 53 -14.13 7.64 9.56
C ARG A 53 -14.18 8.42 8.25
N GLU A 54 -13.97 9.74 8.31
CA GLU A 54 -13.91 10.58 7.12
C GLU A 54 -12.73 10.11 6.25
N LEU A 55 -12.97 9.84 4.98
CA LEU A 55 -11.94 9.42 4.04
C LEU A 55 -11.55 10.57 3.10
N ARG A 56 -10.25 10.72 2.86
CA ARG A 56 -9.67 11.64 1.87
C ARG A 56 -8.76 10.90 0.91
N GLU A 57 -8.54 11.51 -0.24
CA GLU A 57 -7.60 11.00 -1.24
C GLU A 57 -6.17 11.37 -0.87
N PHE A 58 -5.30 10.35 -0.85
CA PHE A 58 -3.86 10.51 -0.67
C PHE A 58 -3.13 9.83 -1.81
N ARG A 59 -2.22 10.58 -2.45
CA ARG A 59 -1.26 9.99 -3.38
C ARG A 59 -0.12 9.36 -2.57
N LEU A 60 0.24 8.13 -2.90
CA LEU A 60 1.37 7.46 -2.26
C LEU A 60 2.66 7.73 -3.05
N PHE A 61 3.72 8.06 -2.32
CA PHE A 61 5.07 8.28 -2.84
C PHE A 61 5.99 7.22 -2.25
N GLY A 62 6.77 6.55 -3.10
CA GLY A 62 7.71 5.54 -2.64
C GLY A 62 8.97 6.14 -1.99
N PRO A 63 9.85 5.28 -1.47
CA PRO A 63 10.98 5.69 -0.66
C PRO A 63 12.20 6.12 -1.47
N THR A 64 12.19 5.96 -2.79
CA THR A 64 13.37 6.20 -3.61
C THR A 64 13.58 7.70 -3.87
N CYS A 65 14.78 8.06 -4.33
CA CYS A 65 15.08 9.44 -4.73
C CYS A 65 14.65 9.75 -6.18
N ASP A 66 13.91 8.84 -6.83
CA ASP A 66 13.40 9.03 -8.17
C ASP A 66 12.06 9.78 -8.13
N SER A 67 11.92 10.83 -8.94
CA SER A 67 10.68 11.59 -9.05
C SER A 67 9.53 10.80 -9.67
N LEU A 68 9.83 9.70 -10.35
CA LEU A 68 8.83 8.77 -10.88
C LEU A 68 8.24 7.85 -9.82
N ASP A 69 8.83 7.76 -8.62
CA ASP A 69 8.38 6.86 -7.56
C ASP A 69 7.14 7.37 -6.82
N VAL A 70 6.05 7.44 -7.58
CA VAL A 70 4.76 7.95 -7.16
C VAL A 70 3.67 7.11 -7.81
N LEU A 71 2.69 6.68 -7.01
CA LEU A 71 1.59 5.91 -7.54
C LEU A 71 0.66 6.78 -8.40
N PRO A 72 0.18 6.24 -9.54
CA PRO A 72 -0.61 7.03 -10.49
C PRO A 72 -1.97 7.43 -9.93
N ARG A 73 -2.57 6.57 -9.09
CA ARG A 73 -3.89 6.79 -8.48
C ARG A 73 -3.80 7.01 -6.97
N PRO A 74 -4.62 7.92 -6.40
CA PRO A 74 -4.69 8.09 -4.97
C PRO A 74 -5.50 6.96 -4.31
N PHE A 75 -5.18 6.69 -3.04
CA PHE A 75 -5.97 5.83 -2.15
C PHE A 75 -6.90 6.67 -1.29
N ARG A 76 -8.10 6.14 -0.99
CA ARG A 76 -9.02 6.74 -0.03
C ARG A 76 -8.73 6.18 1.36
N LEU A 77 -8.13 7.00 2.22
CA LEU A 77 -7.70 6.65 3.57
C LEU A 77 -8.28 7.64 4.59
N PRO A 78 -8.29 7.32 5.90
CA PRO A 78 -8.73 8.25 6.94
C PRO A 78 -8.10 9.64 6.80
N ALA A 79 -8.94 10.67 6.98
CA ALA A 79 -8.57 12.07 6.79
C ALA A 79 -7.44 12.54 7.73
N ASP A 80 -7.26 11.84 8.85
CA ASP A 80 -6.24 12.07 9.87
C ASP A 80 -5.06 11.09 9.77
N ALA A 81 -4.83 10.48 8.60
CA ALA A 81 -3.63 9.70 8.32
C ALA A 81 -2.37 10.54 8.60
N ARG A 82 -1.42 9.98 9.36
CA ARG A 82 -0.23 10.67 9.87
C ARG A 82 1.01 9.78 9.84
N GLU A 83 2.18 10.36 10.09
CA GLU A 83 3.41 9.60 10.25
C GLU A 83 3.27 8.49 11.30
N GLY A 84 3.87 7.33 11.01
CA GLY A 84 3.85 6.16 11.89
C GLY A 84 2.62 5.26 11.72
N ASP A 85 1.54 5.74 11.09
CA ASP A 85 0.42 4.89 10.69
C ASP A 85 0.89 3.84 9.67
N TRP A 86 0.27 2.67 9.71
CA TRP A 86 0.50 1.60 8.73
C TRP A 86 -0.67 1.54 7.74
N ILE A 87 -0.40 1.07 6.52
CA ILE A 87 -1.42 0.83 5.50
C ILE A 87 -1.28 -0.61 5.06
N GLU A 88 -2.39 -1.34 5.15
CA GLU A 88 -2.51 -2.66 4.53
C GLU A 88 -3.21 -2.49 3.18
N ILE A 89 -2.56 -2.98 2.12
CA ILE A 89 -3.08 -3.05 0.77
C ILE A 89 -3.32 -4.52 0.44
N GLY A 90 -4.58 -4.90 0.24
CA GLY A 90 -4.97 -6.27 -0.10
C GLY A 90 -4.76 -6.58 -1.58
N GLN A 91 -5.01 -7.83 -1.96
CA GLN A 91 -4.89 -8.31 -3.35
C GLN A 91 -3.47 -8.15 -3.96
N MET A 92 -2.44 -8.27 -3.12
CA MET A 92 -1.02 -8.06 -3.50
C MET A 92 -0.27 -9.38 -3.74
N GLY A 93 -0.95 -10.50 -3.98
CA GLY A 93 -0.30 -11.79 -4.22
C GLY A 93 0.18 -12.01 -5.66
N ALA A 94 -0.34 -11.26 -6.64
CA ALA A 94 0.07 -11.34 -8.04
C ALA A 94 0.92 -10.12 -8.41
N TYR A 95 2.02 -10.34 -9.14
CA TYR A 95 2.88 -9.28 -9.70
C TYR A 95 3.38 -8.22 -8.71
N SER A 96 3.45 -8.57 -7.43
CA SER A 96 3.97 -7.72 -6.36
C SER A 96 5.45 -8.02 -6.10
N VAL A 97 5.76 -8.89 -5.14
CA VAL A 97 7.13 -9.38 -4.87
C VAL A 97 7.82 -9.92 -6.13
N ALA A 98 7.06 -10.50 -7.07
CA ALA A 98 7.59 -11.01 -8.33
C ALA A 98 8.17 -9.92 -9.26
N LEU A 99 7.73 -8.66 -9.13
CA LEU A 99 8.22 -7.51 -9.91
C LEU A 99 9.18 -6.62 -9.11
N MET A 100 9.34 -6.88 -7.81
CA MET A 100 10.18 -6.07 -6.93
C MET A 100 11.64 -6.08 -7.39
N SER A 101 12.24 -4.90 -7.40
CA SER A 101 13.69 -4.71 -7.54
C SER A 101 14.32 -4.36 -6.18
N ARG A 102 15.65 -4.25 -6.13
CA ARG A 102 16.39 -3.70 -4.98
C ARG A 102 16.93 -2.30 -5.25
N PHE A 103 16.25 -1.53 -6.09
CA PHE A 103 16.66 -0.17 -6.43
C PHE A 103 16.74 0.71 -5.17
N ASN A 104 17.77 1.55 -5.06
CA ASN A 104 18.15 2.28 -3.84
C ASN A 104 18.33 1.41 -2.58
N GLY A 105 18.44 0.09 -2.71
CA GLY A 105 18.61 -0.84 -1.59
C GLY A 105 17.33 -1.19 -0.82
N PHE A 106 16.16 -0.68 -1.24
CA PHE A 106 14.88 -1.02 -0.62
C PHE A 106 14.37 -2.38 -1.14
N ALA A 107 13.90 -3.24 -0.23
CA ALA A 107 13.28 -4.52 -0.56
C ALA A 107 12.41 -5.00 0.59
N VAL A 108 11.39 -5.80 0.29
CA VAL A 108 10.64 -6.56 1.27
C VAL A 108 11.40 -7.85 1.59
N ASP A 109 11.70 -8.07 2.85
CA ASP A 109 12.40 -9.25 3.35
C ASP A 109 11.63 -10.01 4.45
N THR A 110 10.51 -9.44 4.90
CA THR A 110 9.71 -9.98 5.99
C THR A 110 8.40 -10.52 5.45
N PHE A 111 8.15 -11.80 5.70
CA PHE A 111 6.92 -12.51 5.31
C PHE A 111 6.28 -13.11 6.54
N VAL A 112 4.97 -12.94 6.68
CA VAL A 112 4.19 -13.50 7.78
C VAL A 112 3.04 -14.29 7.18
N GLU A 113 2.92 -15.56 7.57
CA GLU A 113 1.81 -16.41 7.19
C GLU A 113 0.69 -16.28 8.23
N LEU A 114 -0.53 -16.04 7.74
CA LEU A 114 -1.73 -15.98 8.55
C LEU A 114 -2.72 -17.04 8.06
N ALA A 115 -3.55 -17.55 8.97
CA ALA A 115 -4.54 -18.59 8.68
C ALA A 115 -5.98 -18.07 8.62
N ASP A 116 -6.19 -16.76 8.73
CA ASP A 116 -7.48 -16.11 8.62
C ASP A 116 -7.83 -15.73 7.18
N ALA A 117 -9.07 -15.27 6.98
CA ALA A 117 -9.55 -14.88 5.67
C ALA A 117 -8.80 -13.63 5.15
N PRO A 118 -8.54 -13.53 3.84
CA PRO A 118 -7.77 -12.43 3.28
C PRO A 118 -8.50 -11.09 3.42
N PHE A 119 -7.73 -10.03 3.64
CA PHE A 119 -8.28 -8.67 3.66
C PHE A 119 -8.72 -8.25 2.26
N GLY A 120 -9.92 -7.64 2.19
CA GLY A 120 -10.42 -7.10 0.92
C GLY A 120 -10.85 -8.18 -0.07
N GLU A 121 -11.17 -9.37 0.44
CA GLU A 121 -11.88 -10.39 -0.32
C GLU A 121 -13.10 -9.73 -0.97
N LEU A 122 -13.16 -9.77 -2.30
CA LEU A 122 -14.40 -9.46 -3.01
C LEU A 122 -15.39 -10.49 -2.49
N ALA A 123 -16.39 -10.06 -1.72
CA ALA A 123 -17.57 -10.89 -1.51
C ALA A 123 -18.00 -11.30 -2.93
N ALA A 124 -17.82 -12.58 -3.25
CA ALA A 124 -18.12 -13.11 -4.57
C ALA A 124 -19.49 -12.57 -4.95
N ALA A 125 -19.56 -11.88 -6.10
CA ALA A 125 -20.78 -11.29 -6.62
C ALA A 125 -21.93 -12.29 -6.42
N ARG A 126 -22.86 -11.93 -5.54
CA ARG A 126 -24.14 -12.62 -5.39
C ARG A 126 -25.15 -11.93 -6.28
#